data_AF-A0A1I7NQG9-F1
#
_entry.id   AF-A0A1I7NQG9-F1
#
_cell.length_a   1.000
_cell.length_b   1.000
_cell.length_c   1.000
_cell.angle_alpha   90.00
_cell.angle_beta   90.00
_cell.angle_gamma   90.00
#
_symmetry.space_group_name_H-M   'P 1'
#
loop_
_entity.id
_entity.type
_entity.pdbx_description
1 polymer ?
#
loop_
_entity_poly.entity_id
_entity_poly.type
_entity_poly.pdbx_seq_one_letter_code
_entity_poly.pdbx_strand_id
1 'polypeptide(L)'
;MTVSLRLPVSLLTAAALVLCQLPLPIAVADPISRADYEACQAKDDGALKAAVIAIATDAISNGTKTIDYNALVADQWRQRNLDQIIDSRVDIAVAEITNETSWSDRLQSLANSEKSQQLATMVAERVYRSDAVKTGIEDLASGVAAEVGKSIEFASSDATGPLLDCLKAYVGPRYGSAVADALASDASKGVVVDPNKGSGGVGAGSVLKETSGGLAGATILIVRRQLANLAQRVGQRIVGSVLSRLVSVVAGGVGLVLIAKDLWDFRNGVLPIIATEMKAPATKDKVREELANTLKEQMNEHVAAIANAAADNVINVWQTFRRAHALVLRIADENGEFRKFLDGVKPDALPRLDEVVSILVASEGEPSILQRLQDGSLNSAVHLMPDKGLDIARDLKSVGAGLDWTALAGDRLGSVTDYELHKRMSPKDLTRASLDRILALNDRIAIIRIASVPPAAREMLFTLNSSDLDSLLRSLSEDELRALAGYLSGLKPGPREKVLRAVSADPAKMQILASRHVRERILASSDQGAAADMMLAPSSGYSTKVLGDDLKLVWDGRVAPLLLWDKHPQAVAGAGIAGLILLAWFARLLRPRRVPGGASAGRT
;
A
#
# COMPACT_ATOMS: atom_id res chain seq x y z
N MET A 1 28.86 -48.24 46.15
CA MET A 1 28.24 -46.91 46.36
C MET A 1 28.67 -46.01 45.22
N THR A 2 27.83 -45.86 44.20
CA THR A 2 28.10 -45.02 43.03
C THR A 2 27.28 -43.74 43.16
N VAL A 3 27.94 -42.64 43.51
CA VAL A 3 27.30 -41.32 43.61
C VAL A 3 27.05 -40.80 42.20
N SER A 4 25.76 -40.60 41.88
CA SER A 4 25.29 -40.18 40.57
C SER A 4 25.48 -38.67 40.38
N LEU A 5 26.41 -38.29 39.49
CA LEU A 5 26.72 -36.92 39.08
C LEU A 5 25.59 -36.20 38.30
N ARG A 6 24.39 -36.79 38.23
CA ARG A 6 23.26 -36.22 37.49
C ARG A 6 22.57 -35.07 38.23
N LEU A 7 22.57 -35.05 39.56
CA LEU A 7 21.89 -34.00 40.32
C LEU A 7 22.47 -32.58 40.17
N PRO A 8 23.81 -32.34 40.22
CA PRO A 8 24.32 -30.97 40.14
C PRO A 8 24.17 -30.35 38.75
N VAL A 9 24.20 -31.16 37.69
CA VAL A 9 24.04 -30.68 36.30
C VAL A 9 22.57 -30.33 36.01
N SER A 10 21.61 -31.07 36.56
CA SER A 10 20.18 -30.77 36.42
C SER A 10 19.74 -29.51 37.18
N LEU A 11 20.40 -29.20 38.32
CA LEU A 11 20.12 -27.98 39.08
C LEU A 11 20.69 -26.72 38.42
N LEU A 12 21.84 -26.83 37.74
CA LEU A 12 22.44 -25.72 36.98
C LEU A 12 21.65 -25.39 35.70
N THR A 13 21.07 -26.38 35.02
CA THR A 13 20.21 -26.12 33.85
C THR A 13 18.83 -25.61 34.22
N ALA A 14 18.26 -26.05 35.36
CA ALA A 14 17.00 -25.51 35.86
C ALA A 14 17.12 -24.05 36.32
N ALA A 15 18.24 -23.67 36.96
CA ALA A 15 18.48 -22.27 37.36
C ALA A 15 18.66 -21.34 36.15
N ALA A 16 19.31 -21.80 35.08
CA ALA A 16 19.46 -21.03 33.83
C ALA A 16 18.13 -20.81 33.10
N LEU A 17 17.22 -21.79 33.13
CA LEU A 17 15.89 -21.68 32.51
C LEU A 17 14.93 -20.76 33.30
N VAL A 18 15.09 -20.67 34.62
CA VAL A 18 14.29 -19.73 35.45
C VAL A 18 14.79 -18.29 35.31
N LEU A 19 16.10 -18.07 35.12
CA LEU A 19 16.66 -16.74 34.83
C LEU A 19 16.32 -16.23 33.41
N CYS A 20 16.10 -17.12 32.44
CA CYS A 20 15.64 -16.76 31.09
C CYS A 20 14.13 -16.48 30.98
N GLN A 21 13.34 -16.74 32.03
CA GLN A 21 11.90 -16.45 32.08
C GLN A 21 11.56 -15.21 32.92
N LEU A 22 12.56 -14.55 33.51
CA LEU A 22 12.36 -13.17 33.94
C LEU A 22 12.18 -12.35 32.66
N PRO A 23 11.04 -11.65 32.50
CA PRO A 23 10.95 -10.66 31.43
C PRO A 23 12.13 -9.72 31.62
N LEU A 24 13.02 -9.64 30.63
CA LEU A 24 13.92 -8.50 30.51
C LEU A 24 13.03 -7.27 30.72
N PRO A 25 13.39 -6.32 31.60
CA PRO A 25 12.73 -5.04 31.57
C PRO A 25 12.94 -4.52 30.15
N ILE A 26 11.90 -4.59 29.33
CA ILE A 26 11.77 -3.69 28.20
C ILE A 26 11.95 -2.35 28.88
N ALA A 27 13.05 -1.67 28.58
CA ALA A 27 13.21 -0.28 28.97
C ALA A 27 12.02 0.42 28.32
N VAL A 28 10.95 0.60 29.09
CA VAL A 28 9.86 1.46 28.70
C VAL A 28 10.53 2.82 28.69
N ALA A 29 10.74 3.36 27.49
CA ALA A 29 11.30 4.68 27.32
C ALA A 29 10.60 5.62 28.31
N ASP A 30 11.38 6.39 29.07
CA ASP A 30 10.80 7.32 30.04
C ASP A 30 9.75 8.18 29.32
N PRO A 31 8.54 8.31 29.89
CA PRO A 31 7.49 9.10 29.26
C PRO A 31 8.02 10.50 29.01
N ILE A 32 7.68 11.06 27.84
CA ILE A 32 8.05 12.42 27.45
C ILE A 32 7.86 13.39 28.62
N SER A 33 8.86 14.24 28.88
CA SER A 33 8.76 15.19 29.99
C SER A 33 7.57 16.12 29.75
N ARG A 34 6.97 16.64 30.82
CA ARG A 34 5.85 17.57 30.69
C ARG A 34 6.22 18.81 29.84
N ALA A 35 7.45 19.29 29.98
CA ALA A 35 7.94 20.43 29.21
C ALA A 35 8.06 20.09 27.72
N ASP A 36 8.54 18.89 27.39
CA ASP A 36 8.65 18.43 26.00
C ASP A 36 7.28 18.18 25.39
N TYR A 37 6.33 17.63 26.16
CA TYR A 37 4.94 17.46 25.72
C TYR A 37 4.28 18.81 25.40
N GLU A 38 4.47 19.81 26.26
CA GLU A 38 3.98 21.18 26.03
C GLU A 38 4.67 21.84 24.82
N ALA A 39 5.97 21.60 24.60
CA ALA A 39 6.69 22.08 23.42
C ALA A 39 6.19 21.44 22.11
N CYS A 40 5.75 20.17 22.17
CA CYS A 40 5.19 19.45 21.04
C CYS A 40 3.76 19.89 20.66
N GLN A 41 3.04 20.60 21.54
CA GLN A 41 1.80 21.31 21.21
C GLN A 41 2.08 22.60 20.40
N ALA A 42 3.00 22.50 19.45
CA ALA A 42 3.39 23.58 18.56
C ALA A 42 2.21 24.04 17.70
N LYS A 43 2.28 25.29 17.20
CA LYS A 43 1.27 25.89 16.31
C LYS A 43 1.53 25.62 14.82
N ASP A 44 2.76 25.31 14.45
CA ASP A 44 3.17 25.09 13.06
C ASP A 44 4.27 24.03 12.94
N ASP A 45 4.53 23.59 11.70
CA ASP A 45 5.49 22.52 11.39
C ASP A 45 6.94 22.91 11.77
N GLY A 46 7.27 24.21 11.80
CA GLY A 46 8.60 24.71 12.18
C GLY A 46 8.85 24.59 13.67
N ALA A 47 7.87 24.96 14.50
CA ALA A 47 7.92 24.76 15.94
C ALA A 47 7.90 23.28 16.33
N LEU A 48 7.15 22.43 15.60
CA LEU A 48 7.23 20.97 15.75
C LEU A 48 8.64 20.46 15.45
N LYS A 49 9.26 20.91 14.35
CA LYS A 49 10.63 20.53 14.00
C LYS A 49 11.61 20.87 15.12
N ALA A 50 11.49 22.06 15.72
CA ALA A 50 12.34 22.48 16.82
C ALA A 50 12.20 21.58 18.07
N ALA A 51 10.96 21.23 18.45
CA ALA A 51 10.70 20.32 19.57
C ALA A 51 11.28 18.92 19.30
N VAL A 52 11.10 18.39 18.08
CA VAL A 52 11.67 17.11 17.67
C VAL A 52 13.20 17.11 17.69
N ILE A 53 13.85 18.20 17.26
CA ILE A 53 15.31 18.36 17.34
C ILE A 53 15.78 18.30 18.79
N ALA A 54 15.06 18.94 19.72
CA ALA A 54 15.42 18.93 21.15
C ALA A 54 15.36 17.51 21.72
N ILE A 55 14.26 16.79 21.47
CA ILE A 55 14.08 15.39 21.91
C ILE A 55 15.17 14.48 21.33
N ALA A 56 15.42 14.58 20.01
CA ALA A 56 16.44 13.77 19.35
C ALA A 56 17.85 14.08 19.87
N THR A 57 18.16 15.36 20.11
CA THR A 57 19.46 15.79 20.65
C THR A 57 19.68 15.24 22.05
N ASP A 58 18.68 15.32 22.92
CA ASP A 58 18.78 14.82 24.29
C ASP A 58 18.96 13.29 24.30
N ALA A 59 18.16 12.56 23.52
CA ALA A 59 18.28 11.11 23.42
C ALA A 59 19.66 10.66 22.89
N ILE A 60 20.17 11.28 21.83
CA ILE A 60 21.50 10.97 21.27
C ILE A 60 22.61 11.38 22.25
N SER A 61 22.48 12.53 22.92
CA SER A 61 23.47 12.98 23.91
C SER A 61 23.52 12.02 25.10
N ASN A 62 22.38 11.60 25.61
CA ASN A 62 22.31 10.66 26.73
C ASN A 62 22.83 9.27 26.34
N GLY A 63 22.51 8.79 25.13
CA GLY A 63 23.03 7.53 24.60
C GLY A 63 24.52 7.52 24.29
N THR A 64 25.12 8.69 24.00
CA THR A 64 26.57 8.80 23.71
C THR A 64 27.42 9.11 24.95
N LYS A 65 26.83 9.61 26.05
CA LYS A 65 27.55 9.85 27.32
C LYS A 65 28.16 8.58 27.93
N THR A 66 27.57 7.43 27.66
CA THR A 66 28.00 6.12 28.20
C THR A 66 29.14 5.49 27.40
N ILE A 67 29.53 6.09 26.27
CA ILE A 67 30.56 5.54 25.39
C ILE A 67 31.97 5.80 25.96
N ASP A 68 32.70 4.72 26.23
CA ASP A 68 34.12 4.77 26.57
C ASP A 68 34.99 4.76 25.30
N TYR A 69 35.29 5.96 24.79
CA TYR A 69 36.15 6.15 23.62
C TYR A 69 37.56 5.59 23.83
N ASN A 70 38.09 5.59 25.06
CA ASN A 70 39.42 5.05 25.34
C ASN A 70 39.42 3.53 25.18
N ALA A 71 38.41 2.84 25.71
CA ALA A 71 38.25 1.41 25.54
C ALA A 71 38.06 1.02 24.07
N LEU A 72 37.23 1.77 23.33
CA LEU A 72 36.98 1.52 21.90
C LEU A 72 38.25 1.70 21.05
N VAL A 73 38.98 2.80 21.25
CA VAL A 73 40.27 3.02 20.57
C VAL A 73 41.26 1.92 20.93
N ALA A 74 41.37 1.55 22.21
CA ALA A 74 42.29 0.50 22.64
C ALA A 74 41.95 -0.88 22.05
N ASP A 75 40.67 -1.19 21.86
CA ASP A 75 40.24 -2.42 21.23
C ASP A 75 40.53 -2.43 19.72
N GLN A 76 40.12 -1.38 19.00
CA GLN A 76 40.41 -1.25 17.56
C GLN A 76 41.91 -1.18 17.28
N TRP A 77 42.69 -0.55 18.15
CA TRP A 77 44.15 -0.51 18.05
C TRP A 77 44.78 -1.89 18.10
N ARG A 78 44.30 -2.75 19.00
CA ARG A 78 44.74 -4.15 19.11
C ARG A 78 44.28 -4.98 17.91
N GLN A 79 43.00 -4.87 17.51
CA GLN A 79 42.45 -5.61 16.38
C GLN A 79 43.19 -5.34 15.07
N ARG A 80 43.69 -4.11 14.87
CA ARG A 80 44.39 -3.68 13.66
C ARG A 80 45.91 -3.82 13.74
N ASN A 81 46.46 -4.37 14.82
CA ASN A 81 47.91 -4.49 15.05
C ASN A 81 48.69 -3.18 14.81
N LEU A 82 48.11 -2.04 15.24
CA LEU A 82 48.75 -0.74 15.05
C LEU A 82 50.11 -0.63 15.74
N ASP A 83 50.32 -1.36 16.83
CA ASP A 83 51.62 -1.47 17.49
C ASP A 83 52.71 -1.91 16.52
N GLN A 84 52.48 -2.99 15.78
CA GLN A 84 53.46 -3.55 14.86
C GLN A 84 53.66 -2.67 13.62
N ILE A 85 52.59 -2.04 13.13
CA ILE A 85 52.65 -1.12 12.00
C ILE A 85 53.51 0.10 12.36
N ILE A 86 53.28 0.70 13.53
CA ILE A 86 54.04 1.85 14.02
C ILE A 86 55.50 1.44 14.26
N ASP A 87 55.75 0.30 14.91
CA ASP A 87 57.13 -0.14 15.21
C ASP A 87 57.94 -0.37 13.93
N SER A 88 57.34 -1.02 12.92
CA SER A 88 57.96 -1.23 11.62
C SER A 88 58.24 0.10 10.90
N ARG A 89 57.31 1.05 10.97
CA ARG A 89 57.48 2.36 10.32
C ARG A 89 58.49 3.23 11.04
N VAL A 90 58.62 3.13 12.36
CA VAL A 90 59.69 3.78 13.13
C VAL A 90 61.05 3.27 12.67
N ASP A 91 61.22 1.95 12.49
CA ASP A 91 62.50 1.40 12.00
C ASP A 91 62.84 1.88 10.59
N ILE A 92 61.87 1.89 9.68
CA ILE A 92 62.05 2.38 8.30
C ILE A 92 62.42 3.86 8.32
N ALA A 93 61.68 4.69 9.06
CA ALA A 93 61.94 6.13 9.14
C ALA A 93 63.31 6.44 9.75
N VAL A 94 63.71 5.71 10.78
CA VAL A 94 65.03 5.86 11.41
C VAL A 94 66.13 5.45 10.43
N ALA A 95 65.98 4.34 9.69
CA ALA A 95 66.96 3.91 8.69
C ALA A 95 67.10 4.92 7.54
N GLU A 96 65.99 5.45 7.04
CA GLU A 96 65.97 6.47 5.98
C GLU A 96 66.65 7.76 6.45
N ILE A 97 66.28 8.28 7.62
CA ILE A 97 66.90 9.48 8.19
C ILE A 97 68.38 9.24 8.51
N THR A 98 68.76 8.05 8.96
CA THR A 98 70.17 7.67 9.17
C THR A 98 70.97 7.75 7.88
N ASN A 99 70.38 7.40 6.73
CA ASN A 99 71.03 7.48 5.43
C ASN A 99 71.06 8.92 4.87
N GLU A 100 70.04 9.73 5.18
CA GLU A 100 69.90 11.12 4.70
C GLU A 100 70.69 12.15 5.55
N THR A 101 70.93 11.87 6.83
CA THR A 101 71.55 12.83 7.75
C THR A 101 73.07 12.64 7.83
N SER A 102 73.87 13.71 7.83
CA SER A 102 75.33 13.59 7.98
C SER A 102 75.74 13.01 9.34
N TRP A 103 76.91 12.37 9.40
CA TRP A 103 77.42 11.78 10.65
C TRP A 103 77.70 12.85 11.73
N SER A 104 78.19 14.03 11.33
CA SER A 104 78.44 15.15 12.24
C SER A 104 77.14 15.70 12.85
N ASP A 105 76.06 15.80 12.07
CA ASP A 105 74.75 16.25 12.57
C ASP A 105 74.13 15.26 13.53
N ARG A 106 74.33 13.95 13.29
CA ARG A 106 73.91 12.89 14.20
C ARG A 106 74.65 12.95 15.53
N LEU A 107 75.96 13.21 15.55
CA LEU A 107 76.69 13.40 16.79
C LEU A 107 76.29 14.68 17.53
N GLN A 108 76.07 15.78 16.82
CA GLN A 108 75.60 17.04 17.42
C GLN A 108 74.24 16.88 18.12
N SER A 109 73.38 15.99 17.62
CA SER A 109 72.09 15.71 18.25
C SER A 109 72.21 15.22 19.69
N LEU A 110 73.28 14.51 20.06
CA LEU A 110 73.48 14.00 21.42
C LEU A 110 73.79 15.10 22.45
N ALA A 111 74.33 16.23 22.01
CA ALA A 111 74.71 17.35 22.88
C ALA A 111 73.80 18.58 22.73
N ASN A 112 72.95 18.62 21.70
CA ASN A 112 72.04 19.71 21.41
C ASN A 112 70.58 19.22 21.39
N SER A 113 69.80 19.65 22.38
CA SER A 113 68.38 19.31 22.53
C SER A 113 67.52 19.76 21.35
N GLU A 114 67.81 20.92 20.75
CA GLU A 114 67.12 21.43 19.57
C GLU A 114 67.35 20.51 18.37
N LYS A 115 68.58 20.05 18.17
CA LYS A 115 68.91 19.12 17.09
C LYS A 115 68.28 17.73 17.32
N SER A 116 68.21 17.28 18.57
CA SER A 116 67.45 16.08 18.95
C SER A 116 65.96 16.20 18.66
N GLN A 117 65.35 17.35 18.98
CA GLN A 117 63.94 17.62 18.68
C GLN A 117 63.66 17.66 17.18
N GLN A 118 64.56 18.25 16.37
CA GLN A 118 64.43 18.25 14.92
C GLN A 118 64.43 16.82 14.35
N LEU A 119 65.38 15.98 14.78
CA LEU A 119 65.45 14.58 14.33
C LEU A 119 64.22 13.78 14.79
N ALA A 120 63.75 13.97 16.02
CA ALA A 120 62.54 13.34 16.53
C ALA A 120 61.29 13.75 15.74
N THR A 121 61.21 15.04 15.38
CA THR A 121 60.12 15.57 14.55
C THR A 121 60.14 14.95 13.17
N MET A 122 61.31 14.85 12.51
CA MET A 122 61.41 14.22 11.19
C MET A 122 61.03 12.73 11.23
N VAL A 123 61.48 11.98 12.25
CA VAL A 123 61.10 10.57 12.42
C VAL A 123 59.59 10.47 12.61
N ALA A 124 59.02 11.26 13.52
CA ALA A 124 57.59 11.27 13.78
C ALA A 124 56.78 11.65 12.54
N GLU A 125 57.16 12.70 11.81
CA GLU A 125 56.50 13.11 10.57
C GLU A 125 56.49 11.98 9.55
N ARG A 126 57.61 11.28 9.38
CA ARG A 126 57.72 10.19 8.40
C ARG A 126 56.93 8.95 8.80
N VAL A 127 56.86 8.65 10.11
CA VAL A 127 56.06 7.54 10.65
C VAL A 127 54.57 7.84 10.48
N TYR A 128 54.08 8.96 11.01
CA TYR A 128 52.65 9.25 11.07
C TYR A 128 52.06 9.78 9.76
N ARG A 129 52.89 10.31 8.84
CA ARG A 129 52.46 10.59 7.46
C ARG A 129 52.62 9.40 6.51
N SER A 130 53.15 8.26 6.97
CA SER A 130 53.23 7.08 6.13
C SER A 130 51.83 6.55 5.78
N ASP A 131 51.65 6.08 4.54
CA ASP A 131 50.36 5.55 4.09
C ASP A 131 49.87 4.39 4.96
N ALA A 132 50.77 3.58 5.51
CA ALA A 132 50.41 2.46 6.38
C ALA A 132 49.84 2.91 7.72
N VAL A 133 50.47 3.89 8.39
CA VAL A 133 49.98 4.41 9.68
C VAL A 133 48.69 5.20 9.44
N LYS A 134 48.63 6.00 8.37
CA LYS A 134 47.43 6.74 8.00
C LYS A 134 46.24 5.81 7.75
N THR A 135 46.42 4.78 6.92
CA THR A 135 45.38 3.77 6.64
C THR A 135 44.97 3.05 7.92
N GLY A 136 45.92 2.67 8.77
CA GLY A 136 45.62 2.01 10.05
C GLY A 136 44.82 2.90 11.01
N ILE A 137 45.10 4.20 11.06
CA ILE A 137 44.34 5.18 11.85
C ILE A 137 42.94 5.40 11.25
N GLU A 138 42.81 5.49 9.92
CA GLU A 138 41.52 5.62 9.24
C GLU A 138 40.64 4.37 9.46
N ASP A 139 41.22 3.18 9.40
CA ASP A 139 40.56 1.91 9.71
C ASP A 139 40.12 1.83 11.17
N LEU A 140 40.97 2.27 12.11
CA LEU A 140 40.64 2.36 13.52
C LEU A 140 39.47 3.33 13.74
N ALA A 141 39.55 4.53 13.15
CA ALA A 141 38.50 5.54 13.27
C ALA A 141 37.17 5.02 12.68
N SER A 142 37.23 4.28 11.57
CA SER A 142 36.08 3.62 10.96
C SER A 142 35.49 2.54 11.88
N GLY A 143 36.32 1.74 12.54
CA GLY A 143 35.89 0.74 13.52
C GLY A 143 35.24 1.36 14.76
N VAL A 144 35.84 2.41 15.32
CA VAL A 144 35.24 3.16 16.45
C VAL A 144 33.92 3.80 16.01
N ALA A 145 33.88 4.43 14.84
CA ALA A 145 32.65 5.03 14.31
C ALA A 145 31.55 3.99 14.11
N ALA A 146 31.87 2.76 13.69
CA ALA A 146 30.91 1.68 13.57
C ALA A 146 30.31 1.28 14.94
N GLU A 147 31.12 1.19 15.98
CA GLU A 147 30.65 0.81 17.33
C GLU A 147 29.86 1.95 18.00
N VAL A 148 30.30 3.19 17.83
CA VAL A 148 29.51 4.37 18.24
C VAL A 148 28.19 4.43 17.47
N GLY A 149 28.21 4.09 16.17
CA GLY A 149 27.01 4.02 15.35
C GLY A 149 25.96 3.06 15.89
N LYS A 150 26.37 1.86 16.38
CA LYS A 150 25.45 0.94 17.06
C LYS A 150 24.85 1.55 18.33
N SER A 151 25.67 2.26 19.12
CA SER A 151 25.18 2.93 20.33
C SER A 151 24.17 4.03 20.02
N ILE A 152 24.41 4.81 18.96
CA ILE A 152 23.47 5.82 18.45
C ILE A 152 22.20 5.16 17.91
N GLU A 153 22.30 4.01 17.25
CA GLU A 153 21.16 3.24 16.74
C GLU A 153 20.25 2.78 17.89
N PHE A 154 20.81 2.25 18.98
CA PHE A 154 20.05 1.94 20.20
C PHE A 154 19.40 3.19 20.81
N ALA A 155 20.17 4.27 20.98
CA ALA A 155 19.64 5.53 21.52
C ALA A 155 18.52 6.13 20.65
N SER A 156 18.62 5.99 19.33
CA SER A 156 17.59 6.44 18.37
C SER A 156 16.35 5.56 18.43
N SER A 157 16.51 4.26 18.66
CA SER A 157 15.40 3.35 18.93
C SER A 157 14.63 3.77 20.18
N ASP A 158 15.35 4.05 21.28
CA ASP A 158 14.74 4.51 22.54
C ASP A 158 14.05 5.88 22.40
N ALA A 159 14.59 6.76 21.55
CA ALA A 159 13.98 8.05 21.23
C ALA A 159 12.64 7.94 20.49
N THR A 160 12.32 6.78 19.90
CA THR A 160 11.11 6.61 19.07
C THR A 160 9.85 6.89 19.86
N GLY A 161 9.73 6.38 21.10
CA GLY A 161 8.55 6.60 21.94
C GLY A 161 8.26 8.09 22.13
N PRO A 162 9.20 8.86 22.71
CA PRO A 162 9.06 10.31 22.87
C PRO A 162 8.77 11.06 21.56
N LEU A 163 9.37 10.65 20.44
CA LEU A 163 9.10 11.26 19.13
C LEU A 163 7.67 10.99 18.64
N LEU A 164 7.15 9.78 18.84
CA LEU A 164 5.76 9.44 18.52
C LEU A 164 4.79 10.19 19.43
N ASP A 165 5.08 10.30 20.72
CA ASP A 165 4.26 11.07 21.66
C ASP A 165 4.25 12.57 21.30
N CYS A 166 5.38 13.10 20.85
CA CYS A 166 5.47 14.47 20.32
C CYS A 166 4.56 14.67 19.10
N LEU A 167 4.58 13.74 18.15
CA LEU A 167 3.66 13.77 16.99
C LEU A 167 2.20 13.70 17.43
N LYS A 168 1.88 12.83 18.40
CA LYS A 168 0.52 12.72 18.93
C LYS A 168 0.06 14.01 19.62
N ALA A 169 0.93 14.65 20.41
CA ALA A 169 0.65 15.92 21.07
C ALA A 169 0.42 17.06 20.06
N TYR A 170 1.08 17.02 18.91
CA TYR A 170 0.90 17.99 17.84
C TYR A 170 -0.41 17.79 17.06
N VAL A 171 -0.72 16.54 16.68
CA VAL A 171 -1.84 16.20 15.80
C VAL A 171 -3.16 16.05 16.57
N GLY A 172 -3.13 15.48 17.77
CA GLY A 172 -4.30 15.14 18.57
C GLY A 172 -5.25 16.32 18.80
N PRO A 173 -4.78 17.47 19.29
CA PRO A 173 -5.65 18.64 19.51
C PRO A 173 -6.31 19.20 18.25
N ARG A 174 -5.70 18.96 17.08
CA ARG A 174 -6.18 19.52 15.80
C ARG A 174 -7.15 18.58 15.11
N TYR A 175 -6.82 17.31 15.02
CA TYR A 175 -7.50 16.33 14.17
C TYR A 175 -8.14 15.16 14.94
N GLY A 176 -7.92 15.08 16.25
CA GLY A 176 -8.39 13.99 17.09
C GLY A 176 -7.32 12.93 17.38
N SER A 177 -7.58 12.15 18.43
CA SER A 177 -6.75 11.04 18.91
C SER A 177 -6.62 9.92 17.88
N ALA A 178 -7.69 9.59 17.16
CA ALA A 178 -7.65 8.58 16.10
C ALA A 178 -6.61 8.87 14.99
N VAL A 179 -6.56 10.13 14.53
CA VAL A 179 -5.62 10.57 13.49
C VAL A 179 -4.20 10.58 14.03
N ALA A 180 -4.02 11.04 15.26
CA ALA A 180 -2.73 11.01 15.95
C ALA A 180 -2.21 9.57 16.12
N ASP A 181 -3.07 8.64 16.50
CA ASP A 181 -2.73 7.23 16.65
C ASP A 181 -2.46 6.53 15.32
N ALA A 182 -3.21 6.87 14.26
CA ALA A 182 -2.95 6.36 12.92
C ALA A 182 -1.59 6.82 12.38
N LEU A 183 -1.29 8.10 12.51
CA LEU A 183 0.01 8.66 12.16
C LEU A 183 1.14 7.99 12.95
N ALA A 184 0.98 7.86 14.27
CA ALA A 184 2.00 7.24 15.12
C ALA A 184 2.19 5.74 14.80
N SER A 185 1.10 5.03 14.53
CA SER A 185 1.12 3.63 14.08
C SER A 185 1.89 3.51 12.76
N ASP A 186 1.58 4.33 11.75
CA ASP A 186 2.27 4.28 10.46
C ASP A 186 3.74 4.68 10.57
N ALA A 187 4.05 5.67 11.41
CA ALA A 187 5.42 6.06 11.73
C ALA A 187 6.20 4.92 12.44
N SER A 188 5.53 4.14 13.29
CA SER A 188 6.13 3.02 14.04
C SER A 188 6.36 1.76 13.18
N LYS A 189 5.55 1.53 12.13
CA LYS A 189 5.63 0.31 11.29
C LYS A 189 6.97 0.12 10.58
N GLY A 190 7.78 1.17 10.42
CA GLY A 190 9.15 1.02 9.91
C GLY A 190 10.25 1.29 10.94
N VAL A 191 9.97 1.04 12.22
CA VAL A 191 10.95 1.05 13.32
C VAL A 191 11.40 -0.37 13.68
N VAL A 192 10.86 -1.42 13.05
CA VAL A 192 11.34 -2.81 13.23
C VAL A 192 12.68 -2.96 12.52
N VAL A 193 13.75 -2.56 13.20
CA VAL A 193 15.14 -2.80 12.81
C VAL A 193 15.49 -4.23 13.21
N ASP A 194 15.78 -5.09 12.23
CA ASP A 194 16.32 -6.43 12.46
C ASP A 194 17.87 -6.33 12.50
N PRO A 195 18.50 -6.36 13.69
CA PRO A 195 19.94 -6.15 13.84
C PRO A 195 20.78 -7.23 13.14
N ASN A 196 20.18 -8.37 12.76
CA ASN A 196 20.86 -9.47 12.08
C ASN A 196 20.80 -9.39 10.54
N LYS A 197 20.09 -8.41 9.96
CA LYS A 197 20.02 -8.22 8.49
C LYS A 197 21.00 -7.19 7.93
N GLY A 198 21.81 -6.55 8.78
CA GLY A 198 22.68 -5.43 8.44
C GLY A 198 24.09 -5.75 7.94
N SER A 199 24.43 -6.99 7.58
CA SER A 199 25.79 -7.38 7.16
C SER A 199 26.01 -7.42 5.63
N GLY A 200 25.04 -6.98 4.83
CA GLY A 200 25.10 -7.02 3.36
C GLY A 200 25.69 -5.74 2.75
N GLY A 201 26.74 -5.88 1.94
CA GLY A 201 27.46 -4.77 1.29
C GLY A 201 26.59 -3.85 0.44
N VAL A 202 27.01 -2.58 0.40
CA VAL A 202 26.34 -1.47 -0.28
C VAL A 202 26.30 -1.69 -1.80
N GLY A 203 25.10 -1.80 -2.36
CA GLY A 203 24.86 -1.78 -3.81
C GLY A 203 23.64 -0.92 -4.13
N ALA A 204 23.70 -0.15 -5.23
CA ALA A 204 22.65 0.80 -5.62
C ALA A 204 21.22 0.20 -5.74
N GLY A 205 21.10 -1.13 -5.84
CA GLY A 205 19.83 -1.86 -5.83
C GLY A 205 19.21 -2.10 -4.44
N SER A 206 19.93 -1.95 -3.33
CA SER A 206 19.38 -2.06 -1.97
C SER A 206 18.72 -0.75 -1.50
N VAL A 207 19.09 0.38 -2.12
CA VAL A 207 18.63 1.74 -1.78
C VAL A 207 17.13 1.95 -2.06
N LEU A 208 16.53 1.17 -2.96
CA LEU A 208 15.12 1.30 -3.37
C LEU A 208 14.14 0.39 -2.59
N LYS A 209 14.63 -0.64 -1.87
CA LYS A 209 13.77 -1.49 -1.02
C LYS A 209 13.72 -1.03 0.44
N GLU A 210 14.75 -0.32 0.88
CA GLU A 210 14.90 0.17 2.27
C GLU A 210 14.27 1.56 2.49
N THR A 211 13.88 2.25 1.43
CA THR A 211 13.24 3.58 1.46
C THR A 211 11.73 3.56 1.75
N SER A 212 11.15 2.38 2.01
CA SER A 212 9.73 2.21 2.38
C SER A 212 9.48 1.92 3.86
N GLY A 213 10.53 1.86 4.69
CA GLY A 213 10.44 1.43 6.10
C GLY A 213 10.75 2.52 7.12
N GLY A 214 9.79 3.41 7.39
CA GLY A 214 9.60 4.21 8.61
C GLY A 214 10.76 5.02 9.21
N LEU A 215 10.53 5.53 10.43
CA LEU A 215 11.34 6.57 11.06
C LEU A 215 12.81 6.17 11.32
N ALA A 216 13.07 4.88 11.51
CA ALA A 216 14.42 4.39 11.82
C ALA A 216 15.27 4.14 10.57
N GLY A 217 14.71 3.58 9.49
CA GLY A 217 15.47 3.13 8.32
C GLY A 217 16.21 4.25 7.58
N ALA A 218 15.54 5.38 7.34
CA ALA A 218 16.16 6.54 6.70
C ALA A 218 17.23 7.21 7.59
N THR A 219 16.99 7.25 8.90
CA THR A 219 17.90 7.84 9.89
C THR A 219 19.20 7.03 10.00
N ILE A 220 19.13 5.69 9.97
CA ILE A 220 20.30 4.81 10.03
C ILE A 220 21.26 5.07 8.86
N LEU A 221 20.74 5.23 7.63
CA LEU A 221 21.59 5.53 6.47
C LEU A 221 22.30 6.88 6.60
N ILE A 222 21.61 7.88 7.14
CA ILE A 222 22.19 9.20 7.37
C ILE A 222 23.28 9.13 8.46
N VAL A 223 22.99 8.45 9.58
CA VAL A 223 23.96 8.22 10.66
C VAL A 223 25.21 7.51 10.10
N ARG A 224 25.06 6.41 9.35
CA ARG A 224 26.18 5.70 8.72
C ARG A 224 27.01 6.58 7.79
N ARG A 225 26.35 7.40 6.96
CA ARG A 225 27.05 8.34 6.07
C ARG A 225 27.83 9.40 6.84
N GLN A 226 27.26 9.95 7.91
CA GLN A 226 27.94 10.95 8.74
C GLN A 226 29.13 10.34 9.50
N LEU A 227 28.99 9.11 10.00
CA LEU A 227 30.06 8.36 10.67
C LEU A 227 31.20 8.00 9.71
N ALA A 228 30.90 7.65 8.45
CA ALA A 228 31.92 7.43 7.42
C ALA A 228 32.70 8.71 7.10
N ASN A 229 32.01 9.86 7.01
CA ASN A 229 32.66 11.16 6.81
C ASN A 229 33.55 11.56 7.99
N LEU A 230 33.16 11.19 9.22
CA LEU A 230 33.94 11.41 10.43
C LEU A 230 35.28 10.66 10.37
N ALA A 231 35.26 9.37 10.01
CA ALA A 231 36.48 8.57 9.91
C ALA A 231 37.54 9.18 8.97
N GLN A 232 37.08 9.71 7.82
CA GLN A 232 37.96 10.35 6.84
C GLN A 232 38.56 11.69 7.34
N ARG A 233 37.79 12.51 8.07
CA ARG A 233 38.29 13.78 8.64
C ARG A 233 39.25 13.58 9.80
N VAL A 234 38.97 12.56 10.60
CA VAL A 234 39.75 12.17 11.76
C VAL A 234 41.17 11.77 11.31
N GLY A 235 41.31 10.95 10.27
CA GLY A 235 42.62 10.60 9.69
C GLY A 235 43.48 11.80 9.27
N GLN A 236 42.87 12.90 8.82
CA GLN A 236 43.60 14.11 8.39
C GLN A 236 43.98 15.05 9.56
N ARG A 237 43.12 15.18 10.58
CA ARG A 237 43.39 16.04 11.76
C ARG A 237 44.32 15.39 12.79
N ILE A 238 44.28 14.06 12.92
CA ILE A 238 45.08 13.32 13.90
C ILE A 238 46.57 13.49 13.63
N VAL A 239 47.00 13.43 12.37
CA VAL A 239 48.43 13.49 12.04
C VAL A 239 49.05 14.79 12.58
N GLY A 240 48.36 15.92 12.50
CA GLY A 240 48.86 17.19 13.05
C GLY A 240 48.91 17.23 14.58
N SER A 241 47.85 16.79 15.26
CA SER A 241 47.76 16.83 16.74
C SER A 241 48.70 15.83 17.41
N VAL A 242 48.80 14.61 16.86
CA VAL A 242 49.70 13.55 17.34
C VAL A 242 51.16 13.95 17.17
N LEU A 243 51.54 14.56 16.05
CA LEU A 243 52.90 15.09 15.85
C LEU A 243 53.26 16.14 16.91
N SER A 244 52.35 17.06 17.23
CA SER A 244 52.58 18.10 18.24
C SER A 244 52.83 17.50 19.65
N ARG A 245 52.06 16.49 20.06
CA ARG A 245 52.21 15.85 21.37
C ARG A 245 53.43 14.93 21.45
N LEU A 246 53.74 14.17 20.39
CA LEU A 246 54.86 13.22 20.39
C LEU A 246 56.22 13.90 20.47
N VAL A 247 56.40 15.02 19.75
CA VAL A 247 57.66 15.77 19.76
C VAL A 247 57.99 16.26 21.18
N SER A 248 56.98 16.65 21.97
CA SER A 248 57.18 17.06 23.37
C SER A 248 57.67 15.93 24.30
N VAL A 249 57.26 14.68 24.03
CA VAL A 249 57.60 13.51 24.87
C VAL A 249 58.97 12.97 24.52
N VAL A 250 59.26 12.84 23.23
CA VAL A 250 60.58 12.41 22.76
C VAL A 250 61.64 13.43 23.16
N ALA A 251 61.32 14.74 23.14
CA ALA A 251 62.19 15.78 23.68
C ALA A 251 62.52 15.62 25.17
N GLY A 252 61.57 15.14 25.97
CA GLY A 252 61.75 14.92 27.41
C GLY A 252 62.51 13.62 27.74
N GLY A 253 62.31 12.55 26.97
CA GLY A 253 62.98 11.25 27.16
C GLY A 253 64.47 11.26 26.82
N VAL A 254 64.87 12.07 25.84
CA VAL A 254 66.29 12.21 25.43
C VAL A 254 67.18 12.69 26.58
N GLY A 255 66.63 13.44 27.55
CA GLY A 255 67.38 13.90 28.73
C GLY A 255 67.72 12.80 29.76
N LEU A 256 66.95 11.69 29.80
CA LEU A 256 67.12 10.64 30.81
C LEU A 256 67.92 9.43 30.31
N VAL A 257 67.88 9.11 29.01
CA VAL A 257 68.52 7.90 28.44
C VAL A 257 70.03 8.07 28.23
N LEU A 258 70.52 9.32 28.14
CA LEU A 258 71.95 9.60 27.95
C LEU A 258 72.86 9.13 29.11
N ILE A 259 72.28 8.73 30.25
CA ILE A 259 73.02 8.31 31.45
C ILE A 259 73.27 6.78 31.49
N ALA A 260 72.61 5.96 30.66
CA ALA A 260 72.60 4.49 30.84
C ALA A 260 72.95 3.63 29.60
N LYS A 261 73.25 4.20 28.43
CA LYS A 261 73.39 3.44 27.17
C LYS A 261 74.84 3.29 26.68
N ASP A 262 75.14 2.14 26.09
CA ASP A 262 76.49 1.65 25.76
C ASP A 262 77.16 2.42 24.60
N LEU A 263 78.50 2.55 24.64
CA LEU A 263 79.28 3.50 23.81
C LEU A 263 79.19 3.23 22.28
N TRP A 264 78.78 2.02 21.88
CA TRP A 264 78.76 1.53 20.50
C TRP A 264 77.55 2.02 19.68
N ASP A 265 76.41 2.28 20.32
CA ASP A 265 75.18 2.77 19.66
C ASP A 265 75.23 4.27 19.31
N PHE A 266 76.14 5.05 19.92
CA PHE A 266 76.21 6.51 19.74
C PHE A 266 76.74 6.96 18.37
N ARG A 267 77.28 6.05 17.55
CA ARG A 267 77.67 6.38 16.16
C ARG A 267 76.48 6.88 15.31
N ASN A 268 75.26 6.53 15.71
CA ASN A 268 74.02 6.91 15.04
C ASN A 268 73.30 8.11 15.69
N GLY A 269 73.92 8.79 16.67
CA GLY A 269 73.31 9.93 17.35
C GLY A 269 72.13 9.52 18.25
N VAL A 270 71.16 10.42 18.43
CA VAL A 270 69.95 10.21 19.25
C VAL A 270 68.89 9.30 18.60
N LEU A 271 69.04 8.95 17.32
CA LEU A 271 68.04 8.18 16.55
C LEU A 271 67.64 6.83 17.19
N PRO A 272 68.54 6.02 17.77
CA PRO A 272 68.15 4.79 18.49
C PRO A 272 67.33 5.06 19.77
N ILE A 273 67.55 6.20 20.43
CA ILE A 273 66.77 6.62 21.60
C ILE A 273 65.38 7.03 21.15
N ILE A 274 65.28 7.85 20.09
CA ILE A 274 64.00 8.21 19.46
C ILE A 274 63.23 6.96 19.07
N ALA A 275 63.88 5.98 18.44
CA ALA A 275 63.24 4.72 18.06
C ALA A 275 62.67 3.97 19.27
N THR A 276 63.43 3.88 20.36
CA THR A 276 63.01 3.20 21.59
C THR A 276 61.83 3.91 22.25
N GLU A 277 61.92 5.24 22.38
CA GLU A 277 60.87 6.07 22.99
C GLU A 277 59.59 6.10 22.15
N MET A 278 59.69 6.17 20.83
CA MET A 278 58.52 6.14 19.94
C MET A 278 57.80 4.78 19.94
N LYS A 279 58.53 3.69 20.17
CA LYS A 279 57.97 2.33 20.30
C LYS A 279 57.46 2.02 21.70
N ALA A 280 57.81 2.84 22.70
CA ALA A 280 57.47 2.59 24.09
C ALA A 280 55.94 2.60 24.29
N PRO A 281 55.40 1.71 25.16
CA PRO A 281 53.96 1.67 25.46
C PRO A 281 53.41 3.03 25.89
N ALA A 282 54.13 3.78 26.72
CA ALA A 282 53.71 5.09 27.21
C ALA A 282 53.50 6.12 26.09
N THR A 283 54.28 6.04 25.01
CA THR A 283 54.11 6.92 23.85
C THR A 283 52.88 6.53 23.05
N LYS A 284 52.67 5.23 22.83
CA LYS A 284 51.49 4.70 22.15
C LYS A 284 50.21 4.97 22.94
N ASP A 285 50.25 4.93 24.27
CA ASP A 285 49.14 5.29 25.16
C ASP A 285 48.68 6.72 24.94
N LYS A 286 49.60 7.68 24.84
CA LYS A 286 49.28 9.09 24.55
C LYS A 286 48.68 9.28 23.17
N VAL A 287 49.12 8.51 22.17
CA VAL A 287 48.51 8.54 20.84
C VAL A 287 47.08 8.00 20.92
N ARG A 288 46.85 6.89 21.62
CA ARG A 288 45.50 6.33 21.83
C ARG A 288 44.57 7.30 22.56
N GLU A 289 45.07 7.97 23.60
CA GLU A 289 44.33 8.99 24.33
C GLU A 289 43.92 10.15 23.40
N GLU A 290 44.84 10.62 22.56
CA GLU A 290 44.52 11.74 21.67
C GLU A 290 43.61 11.37 20.50
N LEU A 291 43.71 10.14 20.02
CA LEU A 291 42.71 9.55 19.13
C LEU A 291 41.33 9.54 19.77
N ALA A 292 41.23 9.09 21.03
CA ALA A 292 39.97 9.02 21.76
C ALA A 292 39.37 10.42 22.00
N ASN A 293 40.18 11.41 22.40
CA ASN A 293 39.74 12.79 22.57
C ASN A 293 39.23 13.39 21.25
N THR A 294 39.99 13.22 20.16
CA THR A 294 39.60 13.74 18.84
C THR A 294 38.29 13.11 18.35
N LEU A 295 38.14 11.79 18.52
CA LEU A 295 36.92 11.06 18.14
C LEU A 295 35.71 11.52 18.95
N LYS A 296 35.88 11.75 20.26
CA LYS A 296 34.83 12.26 21.15
C LYS A 296 34.38 13.68 20.76
N GLU A 297 35.31 14.58 20.50
CA GLU A 297 35.00 15.95 20.07
C GLU A 297 34.26 15.97 18.72
N GLN A 298 34.75 15.20 17.74
CA GLN A 298 34.08 15.09 16.44
C GLN A 298 32.68 14.50 16.57
N MET A 299 32.48 13.50 17.43
CA MET A 299 31.13 12.95 17.64
C MET A 299 30.17 14.01 18.19
N ASN A 300 30.59 14.77 19.21
CA ASN A 300 29.78 15.82 19.82
C ASN A 300 29.37 16.91 18.81
N GLU A 301 30.28 17.31 17.91
CA GLU A 301 29.97 18.24 16.82
C GLU A 301 28.88 17.69 15.87
N HIS A 302 28.83 16.38 15.67
CA HIS A 302 27.92 15.73 14.73
C HIS A 302 26.55 15.36 15.33
N VAL A 303 26.39 15.32 16.66
CA VAL A 303 25.10 15.04 17.33
C VAL A 303 23.99 15.97 16.81
N ALA A 304 24.26 17.27 16.73
CA ALA A 304 23.28 18.25 16.25
C ALA A 304 22.84 17.98 14.80
N ALA A 305 23.77 17.55 13.94
CA ALA A 305 23.46 17.22 12.55
C ALA A 305 22.60 15.96 12.44
N ILE A 306 22.87 14.95 13.27
CA ILE A 306 22.08 13.71 13.34
C ILE A 306 20.66 14.02 13.85
N ALA A 307 20.53 14.83 14.91
CA ALA A 307 19.23 15.25 15.44
C ALA A 307 18.40 16.04 14.42
N ASN A 308 19.03 16.96 13.67
CA ASN A 308 18.36 17.67 12.58
C ASN A 308 17.84 16.74 11.49
N ALA A 309 18.64 15.75 11.09
CA ALA A 309 18.23 14.78 10.08
C ALA A 309 17.08 13.87 10.56
N ALA A 310 17.13 13.43 11.82
CA ALA A 310 16.04 12.68 12.44
C ALA A 310 14.74 13.52 12.46
N ALA A 311 14.84 14.81 12.79
CA ALA A 311 13.70 15.72 12.77
C ALA A 311 13.12 15.93 11.38
N ASP A 312 13.98 16.12 10.36
CA ASP A 312 13.52 16.22 8.97
C ASP A 312 12.74 14.97 8.55
N ASN A 313 13.17 13.78 8.98
CA ASN A 313 12.45 12.55 8.69
C ASN A 313 11.07 12.50 9.37
N VAL A 314 10.98 12.86 10.65
CA VAL A 314 9.70 12.95 11.39
C VAL A 314 8.73 13.92 10.70
N ILE A 315 9.21 15.09 10.30
CA ILE A 315 8.41 16.08 9.57
C ILE A 315 7.97 15.54 8.20
N ASN A 316 8.84 14.83 7.48
CA ASN A 316 8.50 14.21 6.21
C ASN A 316 7.40 13.14 6.34
N VAL A 317 7.42 12.34 7.42
CA VAL A 317 6.35 11.38 7.73
C VAL A 317 5.03 12.10 7.94
N TRP A 318 5.02 13.15 8.78
CA TRP A 318 3.85 13.98 8.99
C TRP A 318 3.31 14.60 7.69
N GLN A 319 4.18 15.20 6.87
CA GLN A 319 3.77 15.82 5.61
C GLN A 319 3.25 14.80 4.58
N THR A 320 3.79 13.58 4.60
CA THR A 320 3.31 12.50 3.72
C THR A 320 1.94 12.02 4.14
N PHE A 321 1.73 11.80 5.44
CA PHE A 321 0.41 11.49 5.99
C PHE A 321 -0.61 12.61 5.68
N ARG A 322 -0.23 13.87 5.92
CA ARG A 322 -1.10 15.03 5.62
C ARG A 322 -1.49 15.10 4.15
N ARG A 323 -0.59 14.74 3.22
CA ARG A 323 -0.88 14.69 1.79
C ARG A 323 -1.80 13.53 1.41
N ALA A 324 -1.60 12.35 2.01
CA ALA A 324 -2.44 11.18 1.77
C ALA A 324 -3.90 11.42 2.19
N HIS A 325 -4.10 12.12 3.32
CA HIS A 325 -5.42 12.39 3.91
C HIS A 325 -5.89 13.85 3.73
N ALA A 326 -5.37 14.57 2.72
CA ALA A 326 -5.49 16.02 2.63
C ALA A 326 -6.93 16.55 2.68
N LEU A 327 -7.85 15.87 1.99
CA LEU A 327 -9.26 16.28 1.93
C LEU A 327 -9.97 16.10 3.26
N VAL A 328 -9.81 14.93 3.90
CA VAL A 328 -10.40 14.61 5.20
C VAL A 328 -9.88 15.54 6.29
N LEU A 329 -8.57 15.80 6.30
CA LEU A 329 -7.96 16.72 7.28
C LEU A 329 -8.42 18.16 7.08
N ARG A 330 -8.54 18.63 5.82
CA ARG A 330 -9.07 19.98 5.54
C ARG A 330 -10.51 20.15 6.04
N ILE A 331 -11.38 19.17 5.79
CA ILE A 331 -12.76 19.24 6.26
C ILE A 331 -12.81 19.22 7.80
N ALA A 332 -11.93 18.45 8.45
CA ALA A 332 -11.82 18.45 9.92
C ALA A 332 -11.34 19.79 10.50
N ASP A 333 -10.47 20.51 9.78
CA ASP A 333 -10.03 21.87 10.16
C ASP A 333 -11.17 22.88 10.06
N GLU A 334 -12.03 22.75 9.05
CA GLU A 334 -13.13 23.69 8.79
C GLU A 334 -14.42 23.35 9.56
N ASN A 335 -14.63 22.08 9.94
CA ASN A 335 -15.88 21.59 10.52
C ASN A 335 -15.66 20.76 11.80
N GLY A 336 -16.12 21.30 12.93
CA GLY A 336 -15.98 20.67 14.23
C GLY A 336 -16.81 19.39 14.43
N GLU A 337 -17.92 19.19 13.72
CA GLU A 337 -18.71 17.94 13.79
C GLU A 337 -18.00 16.81 13.03
N PHE A 338 -17.48 17.11 11.83
CA PHE A 338 -16.68 16.16 11.07
C PHE A 338 -15.41 15.76 11.83
N ARG A 339 -14.76 16.71 12.50
CA ARG A 339 -13.63 16.40 13.38
C ARG A 339 -13.99 15.43 14.52
N LYS A 340 -15.16 15.60 15.16
CA LYS A 340 -15.64 14.66 16.19
C LYS A 340 -15.91 13.27 15.61
N PHE A 341 -16.45 13.21 14.39
CA PHE A 341 -16.62 11.94 13.69
C PHE A 341 -15.26 11.28 13.41
N LEU A 342 -14.30 12.04 12.88
CA LEU A 342 -12.95 11.58 12.58
C LEU A 342 -12.23 11.04 13.82
N ASP A 343 -12.44 11.65 14.99
CA ASP A 343 -11.90 11.18 16.28
C ASP A 343 -12.44 9.80 16.70
N GLY A 344 -13.64 9.43 16.21
CA GLY A 344 -14.23 8.10 16.42
C GLY A 344 -13.86 7.06 15.35
N VAL A 345 -13.19 7.48 14.27
CA VAL A 345 -12.80 6.58 13.18
C VAL A 345 -11.58 5.77 13.61
N LYS A 346 -11.64 4.44 13.48
CA LYS A 346 -10.48 3.62 13.79
C LYS A 346 -9.32 3.92 12.82
N PRO A 347 -8.05 3.86 13.26
CA PRO A 347 -6.90 4.11 12.39
C PRO A 347 -6.87 3.31 11.08
N ASP A 348 -7.29 2.04 11.11
CA ASP A 348 -7.37 1.15 9.96
C ASP A 348 -8.50 1.51 8.97
N ALA A 349 -9.49 2.28 9.42
CA ALA A 349 -10.61 2.73 8.60
C ALA A 349 -10.35 4.09 7.92
N LEU A 350 -9.23 4.78 8.18
CA LEU A 350 -8.91 6.05 7.54
C LEU A 350 -8.76 5.94 6.01
N PRO A 351 -8.04 4.95 5.43
CA PRO A 351 -7.97 4.81 3.97
C PRO A 351 -9.34 4.59 3.33
N ARG A 352 -10.21 3.86 4.05
CA ARG A 352 -11.58 3.63 3.63
C ARG A 352 -12.41 4.91 3.69
N LEU A 353 -12.23 5.73 4.72
CA LEU A 353 -12.84 7.06 4.80
C LEU A 353 -12.41 7.94 3.62
N ASP A 354 -11.12 7.95 3.27
CA ASP A 354 -10.65 8.70 2.10
C ASP A 354 -11.31 8.24 0.81
N GLU A 355 -11.42 6.93 0.61
CA GLU A 355 -12.08 6.36 -0.58
C GLU A 355 -13.56 6.75 -0.64
N VAL A 356 -14.29 6.60 0.47
CA VAL A 356 -15.71 6.98 0.56
C VAL A 356 -15.88 8.47 0.27
N VAL A 357 -15.08 9.32 0.92
CA VAL A 357 -15.10 10.77 0.71
C VAL A 357 -14.75 11.13 -0.74
N SER A 358 -13.76 10.46 -1.35
CA SER A 358 -13.38 10.67 -2.74
C SER A 358 -14.52 10.35 -3.71
N ILE A 359 -15.21 9.22 -3.51
CA ILE A 359 -16.40 8.86 -4.31
C ILE A 359 -17.49 9.92 -4.16
N LEU A 360 -17.79 10.34 -2.92
CA LEU A 360 -18.82 11.36 -2.64
C LEU A 360 -18.53 12.69 -3.31
N VAL A 361 -17.29 13.19 -3.22
CA VAL A 361 -16.91 14.44 -3.90
C VAL A 361 -17.06 14.30 -5.41
N ALA A 362 -16.65 13.16 -5.98
CA ALA A 362 -16.72 12.93 -7.42
C ALA A 362 -18.17 12.80 -7.93
N SER A 363 -19.10 12.25 -7.13
CA SER A 363 -20.47 11.99 -7.54
C SER A 363 -21.48 13.07 -7.16
N GLU A 364 -21.34 13.64 -5.95
CA GLU A 364 -22.34 14.50 -5.29
C GLU A 364 -21.76 15.87 -4.87
N GLY A 365 -20.44 16.05 -4.97
CA GLY A 365 -19.74 17.26 -4.54
C GLY A 365 -19.42 17.28 -3.04
N GLU A 366 -18.53 18.17 -2.63
CA GLU A 366 -18.05 18.25 -1.23
C GLU A 366 -19.13 18.49 -0.16
N PRO A 367 -20.17 19.32 -0.37
CA PRO A 367 -21.22 19.52 0.63
C PRO A 367 -21.96 18.22 1.02
N SER A 368 -21.95 17.21 0.14
CA SER A 368 -22.59 15.91 0.39
C SER A 368 -21.96 15.16 1.57
N ILE A 369 -20.68 15.40 1.88
CA ILE A 369 -19.98 14.74 2.99
C ILE A 369 -20.65 15.10 4.32
N LEU A 370 -20.95 16.39 4.52
CA LEU A 370 -21.59 16.86 5.75
C LEU A 370 -23.07 16.46 5.79
N GLN A 371 -23.77 16.47 4.66
CA GLN A 371 -25.13 15.95 4.59
C GLN A 371 -25.21 14.48 4.99
N ARG A 372 -24.28 13.66 4.51
CA ARG A 372 -24.19 12.22 4.82
C ARG A 372 -23.68 11.93 6.21
N LEU A 373 -22.92 12.85 6.80
CA LEU A 373 -22.59 12.80 8.21
C LEU A 373 -23.86 13.00 9.04
N GLN A 374 -24.70 13.98 8.69
CA GLN A 374 -25.94 14.30 9.41
C GLN A 374 -27.00 13.19 9.33
N ASP A 375 -27.15 12.56 8.16
CA ASP A 375 -28.10 11.45 7.98
C ASP A 375 -27.55 10.08 8.46
N GLY A 376 -26.28 10.02 8.88
CA GLY A 376 -25.62 8.82 9.38
C GLY A 376 -25.15 7.84 8.30
N SER A 377 -25.38 8.14 7.01
CA SER A 377 -24.96 7.27 5.90
C SER A 377 -23.44 7.26 5.72
N LEU A 378 -22.73 8.33 6.07
CA LEU A 378 -21.25 8.35 6.07
C LEU A 378 -20.70 7.35 7.09
N ASN A 379 -21.22 7.36 8.31
CA ASN A 379 -20.84 6.42 9.36
C ASN A 379 -21.10 4.96 8.93
N SER A 380 -22.26 4.72 8.31
CA SER A 380 -22.62 3.41 7.78
C SER A 380 -21.65 2.95 6.67
N ALA A 381 -21.25 3.86 5.78
CA ALA A 381 -20.34 3.53 4.69
C ALA A 381 -18.91 3.20 5.16
N VAL A 382 -18.44 3.93 6.18
CA VAL A 382 -17.08 3.77 6.72
C VAL A 382 -16.98 2.56 7.65
N HIS A 383 -17.97 2.34 8.52
CA HIS A 383 -17.85 1.35 9.61
C HIS A 383 -18.65 0.06 9.41
N LEU A 384 -19.76 0.10 8.68
CA LEU A 384 -20.73 -1.01 8.64
C LEU A 384 -20.81 -1.70 7.28
N MET A 385 -20.55 -0.99 6.19
CA MET A 385 -20.61 -1.55 4.85
C MET A 385 -19.51 -2.63 4.66
N PRO A 386 -19.81 -3.83 4.17
CA PRO A 386 -18.78 -4.81 3.82
C PRO A 386 -17.93 -4.34 2.62
N ASP A 387 -16.74 -4.91 2.44
CA ASP A 387 -15.83 -4.54 1.33
C ASP A 387 -16.48 -4.74 -0.04
N LYS A 388 -17.30 -5.78 -0.21
CA LYS A 388 -18.08 -6.00 -1.44
C LYS A 388 -19.08 -4.89 -1.73
N GLY A 389 -19.61 -4.24 -0.70
CA GLY A 389 -20.47 -3.06 -0.85
C GLY A 389 -19.68 -1.85 -1.34
N LEU A 390 -18.44 -1.70 -0.87
CA LEU A 390 -17.53 -0.65 -1.33
C LEU A 390 -17.07 -0.89 -2.78
N ASP A 391 -16.84 -2.15 -3.18
CA ASP A 391 -16.59 -2.51 -4.58
C ASP A 391 -17.75 -2.08 -5.49
N ILE A 392 -18.99 -2.32 -5.06
CA ILE A 392 -20.19 -1.86 -5.79
C ILE A 392 -20.25 -0.32 -5.83
N ALA A 393 -19.94 0.35 -4.72
CA ALA A 393 -19.90 1.81 -4.68
C ALA A 393 -18.87 2.39 -5.64
N ARG A 394 -17.71 1.72 -5.81
CA ARG A 394 -16.66 2.07 -6.77
C ARG A 394 -17.12 1.87 -8.21
N ASP A 395 -17.70 0.70 -8.51
CA ASP A 395 -18.21 0.35 -9.84
C ASP A 395 -19.30 1.33 -10.32
N LEU A 396 -20.23 1.66 -9.42
CA LEU A 396 -21.37 2.54 -9.72
C LEU A 396 -21.08 4.02 -9.45
N LYS A 397 -19.90 4.34 -8.92
CA LYS A 397 -19.50 5.69 -8.47
C LYS A 397 -20.57 6.32 -7.56
N SER A 398 -21.10 5.53 -6.63
CA SER A 398 -22.17 5.95 -5.72
C SER A 398 -22.10 5.18 -4.41
N VAL A 399 -21.78 5.88 -3.32
CA VAL A 399 -21.80 5.30 -1.96
C VAL A 399 -23.21 4.86 -1.59
N GLY A 400 -24.24 5.64 -1.98
CA GLY A 400 -25.64 5.29 -1.77
C GLY A 400 -26.01 3.94 -2.41
N ALA A 401 -25.57 3.69 -3.65
CA ALA A 401 -25.85 2.41 -4.30
C ALA A 401 -25.19 1.22 -3.59
N GLY A 402 -23.95 1.39 -3.09
CA GLY A 402 -23.27 0.36 -2.28
C GLY A 402 -24.01 0.06 -0.98
N LEU A 403 -24.50 1.10 -0.30
CA LEU A 403 -25.32 0.96 0.92
C LEU A 403 -26.66 0.28 0.64
N ASP A 404 -27.37 0.67 -0.42
CA ASP A 404 -28.66 0.08 -0.81
C ASP A 404 -28.51 -1.41 -1.12
N TRP A 405 -27.46 -1.79 -1.87
CA TRP A 405 -27.16 -3.20 -2.16
C TRP A 405 -26.77 -3.99 -0.90
N THR A 406 -26.00 -3.37 -0.01
CA THR A 406 -25.64 -3.98 1.27
C THR A 406 -26.88 -4.25 2.12
N ALA A 407 -27.79 -3.27 2.22
CA ALA A 407 -29.02 -3.38 3.01
C ALA A 407 -30.01 -4.41 2.43
N LEU A 408 -30.08 -4.52 1.10
CA LEU A 408 -30.90 -5.50 0.41
C LEU A 408 -30.33 -6.92 0.54
N ALA A 409 -29.06 -7.12 0.19
CA ALA A 409 -28.48 -8.44 0.03
C ALA A 409 -27.92 -9.06 1.32
N GLY A 410 -27.50 -8.24 2.30
CA GLY A 410 -26.89 -8.73 3.54
C GLY A 410 -25.75 -9.72 3.25
N ASP A 411 -25.83 -10.92 3.81
CA ASP A 411 -24.82 -11.98 3.64
C ASP A 411 -24.68 -12.48 2.19
N ARG A 412 -25.66 -12.21 1.33
CA ARG A 412 -25.66 -12.61 -0.09
C ARG A 412 -24.97 -11.59 -1.00
N LEU A 413 -24.43 -10.51 -0.44
CA LEU A 413 -23.77 -9.43 -1.20
C LEU A 413 -22.63 -9.94 -2.08
N GLY A 414 -21.87 -10.93 -1.62
CA GLY A 414 -20.83 -11.57 -2.43
C GLY A 414 -21.37 -12.12 -3.75
N SER A 415 -22.47 -12.87 -3.70
CA SER A 415 -23.10 -13.42 -4.91
C SER A 415 -23.67 -12.34 -5.84
N VAL A 416 -24.14 -11.21 -5.30
CA VAL A 416 -24.57 -10.06 -6.11
C VAL A 416 -23.40 -9.52 -6.93
N THR A 417 -22.23 -9.37 -6.31
CA THR A 417 -21.01 -8.91 -7.00
C THR A 417 -20.51 -9.95 -7.99
N ASP A 418 -20.47 -11.24 -7.61
CA ASP A 418 -19.94 -12.32 -8.46
C ASP A 418 -20.74 -12.52 -9.76
N TYR A 419 -22.06 -12.33 -9.69
CA TYR A 419 -22.94 -12.35 -10.86
C TYR A 419 -23.13 -10.97 -11.53
N GLU A 420 -22.44 -9.94 -11.03
CA GLU A 420 -22.53 -8.54 -11.49
C GLU A 420 -23.98 -8.01 -11.55
N LEU A 421 -24.84 -8.45 -10.62
CA LEU A 421 -26.24 -8.05 -10.58
C LEU A 421 -26.39 -6.54 -10.35
N HIS A 422 -25.46 -5.94 -9.60
CA HIS A 422 -25.41 -4.49 -9.36
C HIS A 422 -25.22 -3.64 -10.61
N LYS A 423 -24.66 -4.21 -11.69
CA LYS A 423 -24.48 -3.51 -12.98
C LYS A 423 -25.71 -3.58 -13.88
N ARG A 424 -26.65 -4.46 -13.57
CA ARG A 424 -27.79 -4.81 -14.44
C ARG A 424 -29.14 -4.41 -13.84
N MET A 425 -29.18 -4.22 -12.53
CA MET A 425 -30.41 -4.02 -11.78
C MET A 425 -30.25 -2.93 -10.74
N SER A 426 -31.36 -2.30 -10.37
CA SER A 426 -31.43 -1.43 -9.21
C SER A 426 -31.89 -2.23 -7.99
N PRO A 427 -31.30 -1.99 -6.79
CA PRO A 427 -31.79 -2.61 -5.56
C PRO A 427 -33.22 -2.16 -5.22
N LYS A 428 -33.66 -1.00 -5.73
CA LYS A 428 -35.04 -0.49 -5.57
C LYS A 428 -36.08 -1.30 -6.35
N ASP A 429 -35.65 -2.04 -7.37
CA ASP A 429 -36.51 -2.90 -8.20
C ASP A 429 -36.59 -4.34 -7.67
N LEU A 430 -36.06 -4.57 -6.46
CA LEU A 430 -35.95 -5.87 -5.84
C LEU A 430 -36.50 -5.88 -4.42
N THR A 431 -37.00 -7.04 -4.03
CA THR A 431 -37.25 -7.41 -2.64
C THR A 431 -36.23 -8.47 -2.25
N ARG A 432 -36.03 -8.69 -0.95
CA ARG A 432 -35.15 -9.79 -0.49
C ARG A 432 -35.60 -11.14 -1.04
N ALA A 433 -36.90 -11.40 -1.02
CA ALA A 433 -37.48 -12.64 -1.55
C ALA A 433 -37.21 -12.82 -3.06
N SER A 434 -37.31 -11.75 -3.85
CA SER A 434 -37.02 -11.85 -5.28
C SER A 434 -35.53 -11.97 -5.57
N LEU A 435 -34.65 -11.32 -4.79
CA LEU A 435 -33.21 -11.53 -4.87
C LEU A 435 -32.83 -12.99 -4.52
N ASP A 436 -33.39 -13.55 -3.46
CA ASP A 436 -33.14 -14.93 -3.06
C ASP A 436 -33.56 -15.93 -4.14
N ARG A 437 -34.72 -15.69 -4.79
CA ARG A 437 -35.17 -16.50 -5.92
C ARG A 437 -34.22 -16.44 -7.12
N ILE A 438 -33.69 -15.26 -7.44
CA ILE A 438 -32.69 -15.12 -8.50
C ILE A 438 -31.44 -15.91 -8.14
N LEU A 439 -30.90 -15.71 -6.94
CA LEU A 439 -29.65 -16.35 -6.54
C LEU A 439 -29.81 -17.87 -6.32
N ALA A 440 -31.01 -18.36 -6.01
CA ALA A 440 -31.30 -19.79 -5.88
C ALA A 440 -31.20 -20.56 -7.20
N LEU A 441 -31.24 -19.87 -8.35
CA LEU A 441 -31.03 -20.50 -9.66
C LEU A 441 -29.64 -21.14 -9.78
N ASN A 442 -28.64 -20.61 -9.06
CA ASN A 442 -27.24 -21.08 -9.07
C ASN A 442 -26.61 -21.25 -10.47
N ASP A 443 -27.20 -20.63 -11.51
CA ASP A 443 -26.72 -20.66 -12.89
C ASP A 443 -26.50 -19.23 -13.39
N ARG A 444 -25.27 -18.94 -13.80
CA ARG A 444 -24.87 -17.59 -14.23
C ARG A 444 -25.69 -17.09 -15.43
N ILE A 445 -26.00 -17.95 -16.39
CA ILE A 445 -26.76 -17.57 -17.59
C ILE A 445 -28.21 -17.27 -17.20
N ALA A 446 -28.83 -18.14 -16.40
CA ALA A 446 -30.20 -17.94 -15.95
C ALA A 446 -30.34 -16.67 -15.11
N ILE A 447 -29.40 -16.43 -14.18
CA ILE A 447 -29.32 -15.23 -13.34
C ILE A 447 -29.19 -13.94 -14.16
N ILE A 448 -28.28 -13.93 -15.14
CA ILE A 448 -28.10 -12.75 -16.01
C ILE A 448 -29.35 -12.49 -16.86
N ARG A 449 -29.99 -13.54 -17.37
CA ARG A 449 -31.21 -13.43 -18.19
C ARG A 449 -32.39 -12.92 -17.37
N ILE A 450 -32.67 -13.47 -16.19
CA ILE A 450 -33.78 -13.00 -15.35
C ILE A 450 -33.55 -11.57 -14.83
N ALA A 451 -32.29 -11.16 -14.65
CA ALA A 451 -31.94 -9.79 -14.31
C ALA A 451 -32.35 -8.78 -15.39
N SER A 452 -32.28 -9.17 -16.67
CA SER A 452 -32.70 -8.35 -17.82
C SER A 452 -34.22 -8.21 -17.99
N VAL A 453 -35.01 -9.03 -17.28
CA VAL A 453 -36.47 -9.02 -17.36
C VAL A 453 -37.02 -7.88 -16.49
N PRO A 454 -38.00 -7.08 -16.97
CA PRO A 454 -38.61 -6.01 -16.17
C PRO A 454 -39.24 -6.53 -14.85
N PRO A 455 -39.27 -5.72 -13.78
CA PRO A 455 -39.66 -6.19 -12.44
C PRO A 455 -41.05 -6.86 -12.40
N ALA A 456 -42.06 -6.24 -13.02
CA ALA A 456 -43.42 -6.78 -13.05
C ALA A 456 -43.53 -8.14 -13.76
N ALA A 457 -42.77 -8.34 -14.84
CA ALA A 457 -42.74 -9.63 -15.54
C ALA A 457 -41.94 -10.68 -14.76
N ARG A 458 -40.89 -10.24 -14.06
CA ARG A 458 -40.06 -11.12 -13.22
C ARG A 458 -40.86 -11.76 -12.10
N GLU A 459 -41.69 -10.99 -11.40
CA GLU A 459 -42.58 -11.51 -10.35
C GLU A 459 -43.56 -12.56 -10.88
N MET A 460 -44.07 -12.37 -12.11
CA MET A 460 -44.91 -13.38 -12.76
C MET A 460 -44.13 -14.65 -13.10
N LEU A 461 -42.88 -14.54 -13.57
CA LEU A 461 -42.02 -15.70 -13.83
C LEU A 461 -41.68 -16.45 -12.53
N PHE A 462 -41.55 -15.74 -11.40
CA PHE A 462 -41.34 -16.37 -10.10
C PHE A 462 -42.57 -17.11 -9.53
N THR A 463 -43.72 -17.10 -10.22
CA THR A 463 -44.83 -18.02 -9.88
C THR A 463 -44.54 -19.46 -10.30
N LEU A 464 -43.58 -19.67 -11.20
CA LEU A 464 -43.09 -20.99 -11.57
C LEU A 464 -42.24 -21.58 -10.45
N ASN A 465 -42.17 -22.91 -10.38
CA ASN A 465 -41.19 -23.58 -9.51
C ASN A 465 -39.77 -23.36 -10.06
N SER A 466 -38.76 -23.59 -9.22
CA SER A 466 -37.35 -23.29 -9.57
C SER A 466 -36.84 -24.09 -10.77
N SER A 467 -37.27 -25.34 -10.97
CA SER A 467 -36.83 -26.17 -12.09
C SER A 467 -37.41 -25.70 -13.43
N ASP A 468 -38.70 -25.36 -13.44
CA ASP A 468 -39.39 -24.88 -14.65
C ASP A 468 -38.85 -23.50 -15.04
N LEU A 469 -38.60 -22.64 -14.05
CA LEU A 469 -37.98 -21.34 -14.27
C LEU A 469 -36.56 -21.46 -14.82
N ASP A 470 -35.71 -22.33 -14.27
CA ASP A 470 -34.35 -22.54 -14.77
C ASP A 470 -34.36 -23.08 -16.21
N SER A 471 -35.20 -24.08 -16.50
CA SER A 471 -35.36 -24.64 -17.84
C SER A 471 -35.85 -23.60 -18.85
N LEU A 472 -36.83 -22.77 -18.46
CA LEU A 472 -37.34 -21.67 -19.27
C LEU A 472 -36.25 -20.62 -19.55
N LEU A 473 -35.49 -20.22 -18.53
CA LEU A 473 -34.45 -19.22 -18.66
C LEU A 473 -33.27 -19.70 -19.51
N ARG A 474 -32.96 -21.01 -19.51
CA ARG A 474 -31.93 -21.60 -20.38
C ARG A 474 -32.38 -21.69 -21.84
N SER A 475 -33.63 -22.05 -22.06
CA SER A 475 -34.17 -22.31 -23.40
C SER A 475 -34.49 -21.04 -24.19
N LEU A 476 -34.89 -19.96 -23.52
CA LEU A 476 -35.24 -18.71 -24.18
C LEU A 476 -34.08 -17.73 -24.30
N SER A 477 -33.94 -17.11 -25.47
CA SER A 477 -33.05 -15.96 -25.70
C SER A 477 -33.54 -14.71 -24.96
N GLU A 478 -32.68 -13.68 -24.85
CA GLU A 478 -33.07 -12.40 -24.23
C GLU A 478 -34.26 -11.74 -24.94
N ASP A 479 -34.32 -11.81 -26.27
CA ASP A 479 -35.40 -11.21 -27.05
C ASP A 479 -36.72 -11.97 -26.87
N GLU A 480 -36.66 -13.30 -26.79
CA GLU A 480 -37.83 -14.12 -26.46
C GLU A 480 -38.31 -13.86 -25.03
N LEU A 481 -37.40 -13.70 -24.06
CA LEU A 481 -37.75 -13.32 -22.69
C LEU A 481 -38.36 -11.92 -22.61
N ARG A 482 -37.86 -10.95 -23.38
CA ARG A 482 -38.48 -9.62 -23.51
C ARG A 482 -39.86 -9.70 -24.15
N ALA A 483 -40.03 -10.54 -25.16
CA ALA A 483 -41.32 -10.73 -25.80
C ALA A 483 -42.32 -11.37 -24.84
N LEU A 484 -41.92 -12.43 -24.13
CA LEU A 484 -42.70 -13.08 -23.08
C LEU A 484 -43.07 -12.08 -21.98
N ALA A 485 -42.11 -11.28 -21.50
CA ALA A 485 -42.36 -10.22 -20.53
C ALA A 485 -43.41 -9.22 -21.01
N GLY A 486 -43.41 -8.87 -22.31
CA GLY A 486 -44.44 -8.04 -22.93
C GLY A 486 -45.84 -8.66 -22.95
N TYR A 487 -45.94 -9.98 -23.11
CA TYR A 487 -47.22 -10.69 -22.93
C TYR A 487 -47.64 -10.72 -21.46
N LEU A 488 -46.69 -10.95 -20.55
CA LEU A 488 -46.97 -11.02 -19.11
C LEU A 488 -47.46 -9.68 -18.56
N SER A 489 -47.01 -8.55 -19.10
CA SER A 489 -47.50 -7.23 -18.72
C SER A 489 -48.79 -6.83 -19.44
N GLY A 490 -48.96 -7.20 -20.72
CA GLY A 490 -50.08 -6.75 -21.55
C GLY A 490 -51.35 -7.60 -21.50
N LEU A 491 -51.25 -8.90 -21.19
CA LEU A 491 -52.41 -9.81 -21.18
C LEU A 491 -53.21 -9.71 -19.88
N LYS A 492 -54.54 -9.93 -19.98
CA LYS A 492 -55.43 -10.16 -18.84
C LYS A 492 -55.00 -11.40 -18.02
N PRO A 493 -55.31 -11.49 -16.71
CA PRO A 493 -54.81 -12.56 -15.83
C PRO A 493 -54.97 -14.00 -16.35
N GLY A 494 -56.16 -14.38 -16.85
CA GLY A 494 -56.40 -15.73 -17.38
C GLY A 494 -55.55 -16.08 -18.62
N PRO A 495 -55.62 -15.30 -19.72
CA PRO A 495 -54.77 -15.50 -20.90
C PRO A 495 -53.27 -15.47 -20.58
N ARG A 496 -52.85 -14.63 -19.63
CA ARG A 496 -51.47 -14.49 -19.19
C ARG A 496 -50.91 -15.79 -18.61
N GLU A 497 -51.61 -16.38 -17.65
CA GLU A 497 -51.21 -17.66 -17.04
C GLU A 497 -51.18 -18.79 -18.06
N LYS A 498 -52.12 -18.77 -19.01
CA LYS A 498 -52.19 -19.76 -20.09
C LYS A 498 -50.99 -19.71 -21.01
N VAL A 499 -50.59 -18.49 -21.44
CA VAL A 499 -49.38 -18.29 -22.24
C VAL A 499 -48.14 -18.71 -21.46
N LEU A 500 -48.02 -18.30 -20.19
CA LEU A 500 -46.89 -18.67 -19.34
C LEU A 500 -46.75 -20.19 -19.20
N ARG A 501 -47.84 -20.90 -18.91
CA ARG A 501 -47.85 -22.37 -18.78
C ARG A 501 -47.52 -23.06 -20.10
N ALA A 502 -48.08 -22.58 -21.21
CA ALA A 502 -47.85 -23.16 -22.53
C ALA A 502 -46.39 -23.01 -22.98
N VAL A 503 -45.78 -21.85 -22.72
CA VAL A 503 -44.39 -21.55 -23.04
C VAL A 503 -43.42 -22.27 -22.10
N SER A 504 -43.78 -22.41 -20.81
CA SER A 504 -42.96 -23.17 -19.86
C SER A 504 -42.91 -24.66 -20.19
N ALA A 505 -44.02 -25.20 -20.70
CA ALA A 505 -44.08 -26.61 -21.13
C ALA A 505 -43.39 -26.85 -22.50
N ASP A 506 -43.40 -25.86 -23.40
CA ASP A 506 -42.77 -25.95 -24.72
C ASP A 506 -42.18 -24.58 -25.13
N PRO A 507 -40.89 -24.34 -24.78
CA PRO A 507 -40.23 -23.06 -25.06
C PRO A 507 -40.14 -22.71 -26.54
N ALA A 508 -40.19 -23.70 -27.45
CA ALA A 508 -40.11 -23.46 -28.90
C ALA A 508 -41.29 -22.61 -29.42
N LYS A 509 -42.42 -22.59 -28.69
CA LYS A 509 -43.58 -21.74 -29.03
C LYS A 509 -43.25 -20.24 -28.99
N MET A 510 -42.21 -19.84 -28.26
CA MET A 510 -41.77 -18.45 -28.25
C MET A 510 -41.17 -17.99 -29.57
N GLN A 511 -40.67 -18.88 -30.42
CA GLN A 511 -40.16 -18.47 -31.74
C GLN A 511 -41.25 -17.79 -32.59
N ILE A 512 -42.50 -18.26 -32.46
CA ILE A 512 -43.66 -17.70 -33.15
C ILE A 512 -44.19 -16.47 -32.40
N LEU A 513 -44.33 -16.59 -31.08
CA LEU A 513 -44.91 -15.52 -30.26
C LEU A 513 -43.99 -14.31 -30.08
N ALA A 514 -42.66 -14.47 -30.23
CA ALA A 514 -41.69 -13.41 -29.99
C ALA A 514 -41.81 -12.25 -31.00
N SER A 515 -42.45 -12.51 -32.14
CA SER A 515 -42.71 -11.50 -33.15
C SER A 515 -43.53 -10.32 -32.58
N ARG A 516 -42.99 -9.10 -32.74
CA ARG A 516 -43.64 -7.86 -32.27
C ARG A 516 -45.05 -7.68 -32.83
N HIS A 517 -45.24 -7.97 -34.12
CA HIS A 517 -46.53 -7.81 -34.79
C HIS A 517 -47.55 -8.86 -34.34
N VAL A 518 -47.12 -10.11 -34.07
CA VAL A 518 -48.00 -11.13 -33.48
C VAL A 518 -48.46 -10.69 -32.09
N ARG A 519 -47.52 -10.20 -31.25
CA ARG A 519 -47.83 -9.72 -29.90
C ARG A 519 -48.83 -8.58 -29.90
N GLU A 520 -48.59 -7.54 -30.70
CA GLU A 520 -49.48 -6.38 -30.77
C GLU A 520 -50.90 -6.77 -31.20
N ARG A 521 -51.03 -7.73 -32.13
CA ARG A 521 -52.33 -8.21 -32.61
C ARG A 521 -53.06 -9.11 -31.61
N ILE A 522 -52.33 -9.94 -30.85
CA ILE A 522 -52.92 -10.70 -29.73
C ILE A 522 -53.43 -9.74 -28.66
N LEU A 523 -52.63 -8.72 -28.30
CA LEU A 523 -53.00 -7.74 -27.28
C LEU A 523 -54.21 -6.88 -27.70
N ALA A 524 -54.30 -6.56 -28.99
CA ALA A 524 -55.42 -5.81 -29.58
C ALA A 524 -56.71 -6.63 -29.79
N SER A 525 -56.64 -7.96 -29.62
CA SER A 525 -57.82 -8.83 -29.79
C SER A 525 -58.79 -8.67 -28.61
N SER A 526 -60.10 -8.69 -28.89
CA SER A 526 -61.14 -8.54 -27.87
C SER A 526 -61.15 -9.74 -26.90
N ASP A 527 -60.91 -10.94 -27.44
CA ASP A 527 -60.64 -12.17 -26.69
C ASP A 527 -59.17 -12.57 -26.82
N GLN A 528 -58.36 -12.02 -25.93
CA GLN A 528 -56.92 -12.31 -25.84
C GLN A 528 -56.61 -13.79 -25.59
N GLY A 529 -57.53 -14.54 -24.94
CA GLY A 529 -57.36 -15.96 -24.68
C GLY A 529 -57.50 -16.78 -25.95
N ALA A 530 -58.56 -16.53 -26.72
CA ALA A 530 -58.76 -17.17 -28.02
C ALA A 530 -57.64 -16.82 -29.01
N ALA A 531 -57.16 -15.57 -29.01
CA ALA A 531 -56.04 -15.14 -29.86
C ALA A 531 -54.71 -15.85 -29.50
N ALA A 532 -54.42 -15.98 -28.20
CA ALA A 532 -53.25 -16.72 -27.74
C ALA A 532 -53.36 -18.22 -28.07
N ASP A 533 -54.54 -18.83 -27.86
CA ASP A 533 -54.79 -20.24 -28.18
C ASP A 533 -54.63 -20.53 -29.67
N MET A 534 -55.13 -19.63 -30.51
CA MET A 534 -54.95 -19.71 -31.95
C MET A 534 -53.46 -19.78 -32.30
N MET A 535 -52.61 -18.92 -31.73
CA MET A 535 -51.17 -18.91 -32.03
C MET A 535 -50.37 -20.02 -31.35
N LEU A 536 -50.84 -20.55 -30.22
CA LEU A 536 -50.19 -21.63 -29.46
C LEU A 536 -50.57 -23.04 -29.95
N ALA A 537 -51.63 -23.14 -30.77
CA ALA A 537 -52.07 -24.40 -31.36
C ALA A 537 -51.02 -24.93 -32.36
N PRO A 538 -50.84 -26.26 -32.47
CA PRO A 538 -49.91 -26.85 -33.42
C PRO A 538 -50.17 -26.34 -34.84
N SER A 539 -49.11 -26.03 -35.58
CA SER A 539 -49.17 -25.72 -37.01
C SER A 539 -49.50 -26.99 -37.79
N SER A 540 -50.75 -27.42 -37.73
CA SER A 540 -51.26 -28.48 -38.60
C SER A 540 -51.42 -27.89 -40.00
N GLY A 541 -50.42 -28.08 -40.87
CA GLY A 541 -50.51 -27.70 -42.28
C GLY A 541 -51.84 -28.15 -42.90
N TYR A 542 -52.39 -27.35 -43.82
CA TYR A 542 -53.64 -27.56 -44.58
C TYR A 542 -54.82 -28.26 -43.85
N SER A 543 -54.92 -28.16 -42.53
CA SER A 543 -56.08 -28.67 -41.80
C SER A 543 -57.25 -27.72 -41.99
N THR A 544 -58.18 -28.09 -42.86
CA THR A 544 -59.37 -27.28 -43.18
C THR A 544 -60.25 -27.01 -41.97
N LYS A 545 -60.27 -27.92 -40.99
CA LYS A 545 -61.01 -27.76 -39.73
C LYS A 545 -60.42 -26.66 -38.85
N VAL A 546 -59.10 -26.67 -38.65
CA VAL A 546 -58.41 -25.67 -37.82
C VAL A 546 -58.51 -24.29 -38.45
N LEU A 547 -58.37 -24.20 -39.78
CA LEU A 547 -58.56 -22.95 -40.51
C LEU A 547 -60.00 -22.42 -40.39
N GLY A 548 -61.01 -23.30 -40.45
CA GLY A 548 -62.42 -22.93 -40.31
C GLY A 548 -62.75 -22.39 -38.91
N ASP A 549 -62.23 -23.05 -37.87
CA ASP A 549 -62.40 -22.62 -36.47
C ASP A 549 -61.71 -21.27 -36.22
N ASP A 550 -60.49 -21.08 -36.72
CA ASP A 550 -59.75 -19.81 -36.63
C ASP A 550 -60.44 -18.67 -37.41
N LEU A 551 -60.97 -18.95 -38.61
CA LEU A 551 -61.70 -17.98 -39.41
C LEU A 551 -62.99 -17.54 -38.72
N LYS A 552 -63.69 -18.46 -38.05
CA LYS A 552 -64.88 -18.14 -37.26
C LYS A 552 -64.56 -17.19 -36.12
N LEU A 553 -63.46 -17.42 -35.40
CA LEU A 553 -63.02 -16.51 -34.32
C LEU A 553 -62.73 -15.09 -34.82
N VAL A 554 -62.18 -14.96 -36.03
CA VAL A 554 -61.96 -13.65 -36.68
C VAL A 554 -63.27 -13.03 -37.15
N TRP A 555 -64.16 -13.81 -37.77
CA TRP A 555 -65.45 -13.36 -38.27
C TRP A 555 -66.37 -12.88 -37.13
N ASP A 556 -66.33 -13.56 -35.99
CA ASP A 556 -67.06 -13.19 -34.78
C ASP A 556 -66.47 -11.95 -34.07
N GLY A 557 -65.40 -11.34 -34.60
CA GLY A 557 -64.74 -10.17 -34.04
C GLY A 557 -63.97 -10.43 -32.73
N ARG A 558 -63.74 -11.71 -32.40
CA ARG A 558 -63.05 -12.13 -31.16
C ARG A 558 -61.53 -12.02 -31.27
N VAL A 559 -61.00 -12.24 -32.48
CA VAL A 559 -59.56 -12.25 -32.78
C VAL A 559 -59.25 -11.26 -33.91
N ALA A 560 -58.12 -10.54 -33.81
CA ALA A 560 -57.71 -9.59 -34.83
C ALA A 560 -57.49 -10.29 -36.20
N PRO A 561 -58.09 -9.80 -37.31
CA PRO A 561 -58.04 -10.49 -38.60
C PRO A 561 -56.63 -10.73 -39.15
N LEU A 562 -55.70 -9.83 -38.82
CA LEU A 562 -54.31 -9.94 -39.24
C LEU A 562 -53.56 -11.12 -38.60
N LEU A 563 -54.05 -11.70 -37.49
CA LEU A 563 -53.47 -12.92 -36.92
C LEU A 563 -53.68 -14.15 -37.82
N LEU A 564 -54.73 -14.15 -38.65
CA LEU A 564 -54.96 -15.20 -39.62
C LEU A 564 -53.85 -15.25 -40.69
N TRP A 565 -53.31 -14.07 -41.05
CA TRP A 565 -52.17 -13.98 -41.96
C TRP A 565 -50.89 -14.53 -41.34
N ASP A 566 -50.63 -14.24 -40.06
CA ASP A 566 -49.44 -14.72 -39.36
C ASP A 566 -49.45 -16.24 -39.17
N LYS A 567 -50.62 -16.83 -38.88
CA LYS A 567 -50.77 -18.28 -38.68
C LYS A 567 -50.90 -19.06 -39.99
N HIS A 568 -51.67 -18.56 -40.96
CA HIS A 568 -52.04 -19.26 -42.19
C HIS A 568 -51.74 -18.44 -43.46
N PRO A 569 -50.47 -18.04 -43.72
CA PRO A 569 -50.14 -17.14 -44.82
C PRO A 569 -50.56 -17.69 -46.18
N GLN A 570 -50.43 -19.01 -46.39
CA GLN A 570 -50.80 -19.68 -47.64
C GLN A 570 -52.31 -19.69 -47.87
N ALA A 571 -53.11 -19.84 -46.82
CA ALA A 571 -54.56 -19.86 -46.93
C ALA A 571 -55.11 -18.47 -47.25
N VAL A 572 -54.57 -17.42 -46.60
CA VAL A 572 -55.00 -16.05 -46.87
C VAL A 572 -54.54 -15.58 -48.26
N ALA A 573 -53.33 -15.94 -48.70
CA ALA A 573 -52.87 -15.68 -50.06
C ALA A 573 -53.74 -16.41 -51.11
N GLY A 574 -54.06 -17.69 -50.87
CA GLY A 574 -54.95 -18.46 -51.73
C GLY A 574 -56.36 -17.87 -51.82
N ALA A 575 -56.93 -17.43 -50.69
CA ALA A 575 -58.22 -16.74 -50.66
C ALA A 575 -58.18 -15.39 -51.40
N GLY A 576 -57.09 -14.64 -51.28
CA GLY A 576 -56.88 -13.40 -52.04
C GLY A 576 -56.84 -13.64 -53.55
N ILE A 577 -56.12 -14.67 -54.00
CA ILE A 577 -56.07 -15.07 -55.42
C ILE A 577 -57.44 -15.54 -55.90
N ALA A 578 -58.15 -16.38 -55.13
CA ALA A 578 -59.49 -16.82 -55.47
C ALA A 578 -60.48 -15.65 -55.56
N GLY A 579 -60.39 -14.69 -54.64
CA GLY A 579 -61.16 -13.44 -54.67
C GLY A 579 -60.86 -12.62 -55.92
N LEU A 580 -59.59 -12.48 -56.31
CA LEU A 580 -59.21 -11.81 -57.56
C LEU A 580 -59.73 -12.54 -58.80
N ILE A 581 -59.72 -13.87 -58.81
CA ILE A 581 -60.30 -14.68 -59.89
C ILE A 581 -61.81 -14.48 -59.98
N LEU A 582 -62.52 -14.47 -58.85
CA LEU A 582 -63.96 -14.22 -58.79
C LEU A 582 -64.30 -12.79 -59.23
N LEU A 583 -63.53 -11.79 -58.80
CA LEU A 583 -63.68 -10.40 -59.25
C LEU A 583 -63.41 -10.27 -60.75
N ALA A 584 -62.39 -10.96 -61.28
CA ALA A 584 -62.12 -10.99 -62.71
C ALA A 584 -63.27 -11.66 -63.48
N TRP A 585 -63.87 -12.73 -62.94
CA TRP A 585 -65.06 -13.37 -63.50
C TRP A 585 -66.29 -12.45 -63.49
N PHE A 586 -66.56 -11.78 -62.37
CA PHE A 586 -67.65 -10.79 -62.26
C PHE A 586 -67.44 -9.59 -63.18
N ALA A 587 -66.23 -9.06 -63.27
CA ALA A 587 -65.88 -7.99 -64.19
C ALA A 587 -66.04 -8.42 -65.66
N ARG A 588 -65.86 -9.71 -65.96
CA ARG A 588 -66.08 -10.29 -67.29
C ARG A 588 -67.56 -10.46 -67.61
N LEU A 589 -68.40 -10.77 -66.62
CA LEU A 589 -69.86 -10.82 -66.73
C LEU A 589 -70.51 -9.43 -66.92
N LEU A 590 -69.89 -8.39 -66.36
CA LEU A 590 -70.36 -7.00 -66.45
C LEU A 590 -69.81 -6.23 -67.66
N ARG A 591 -68.98 -6.84 -68.51
CA ARG A 591 -68.50 -6.22 -69.76
C ARG A 591 -69.55 -6.36 -70.87
N PRO A 592 -70.04 -5.26 -71.47
CA PRO A 592 -70.98 -5.34 -72.59
C PRO A 592 -70.33 -6.02 -73.81
N ARG A 593 -71.04 -6.99 -74.41
CA ARG A 593 -70.62 -7.67 -75.66
C ARG A 593 -70.46 -6.63 -76.77
N ARG A 594 -69.25 -6.43 -77.28
CA ARG A 594 -69.05 -5.73 -78.56
C ARG A 594 -69.52 -6.62 -79.71
N VAL A 595 -70.52 -6.16 -80.43
CA VAL A 595 -70.98 -6.75 -81.70
C VAL A 595 -69.95 -6.43 -82.79
N PRO A 596 -69.45 -7.42 -83.56
CA PRO A 596 -68.61 -7.15 -84.73
C PRO A 596 -69.44 -7.12 -86.03
N GLY A 597 -69.25 -6.08 -86.85
CA GLY A 597 -69.78 -5.92 -88.22
C GLY A 597 -70.60 -4.62 -88.38
N GLY A 598 -70.45 -3.76 -89.39
CA GLY A 598 -69.74 -3.86 -90.67
C GLY A 598 -69.45 -2.46 -91.26
N ALA A 599 -68.86 -2.46 -92.45
CA ALA A 599 -68.00 -1.42 -93.01
C ALA A 599 -68.67 -0.25 -93.78
N SER A 600 -67.88 0.83 -93.92
CA SER A 600 -67.69 1.75 -95.06
C SER A 600 -68.88 2.42 -95.75
N ALA A 601 -68.85 3.76 -95.89
CA ALA A 601 -68.49 4.49 -97.13
C ALA A 601 -69.03 5.94 -97.14
N GLY A 602 -68.24 6.87 -97.71
CA GLY A 602 -68.77 7.90 -98.62
C GLY A 602 -68.89 9.36 -98.17
N ARG A 603 -67.89 10.17 -98.57
CA ARG A 603 -67.87 11.57 -99.04
C ARG A 603 -69.11 12.47 -98.87
N THR A 604 -68.87 13.71 -98.45
CA THR A 604 -68.72 14.88 -99.36
C THR A 604 -67.62 15.80 -98.84
#